data_AF-A0A1A0MNE9-F1
#
_entry.id   AF-A0A1A0MNE9-F1
#
_cell.length_a   1.000
_cell.length_b   1.000
_cell.length_c   1.000
_cell.angle_alpha   90.00
_cell.angle_beta   90.00
_cell.angle_gamma   90.00
#
_symmetry.space_group_name_H-M   'P 1'
#
loop_
_entity.id
_entity.type
_entity.pdbx_description
1 polymer ?
#
loop_
_entity_poly.entity_id
_entity_poly.type
_entity_poly.pdbx_seq_one_letter_code
_entity_poly.pdbx_strand_id
1 'polypeptide(L)'
;GMTVAGSLTGALWACLAPPIHGVIALTKSGDRVHAALGSESDNFFVSAFLLVGMVVALAVVSAVLVWQWRAHRGPVLCAALAVGSAAAFGAAAGIGALIVRARYDVIDIGGAPISPEHRVFYVTEAPPVFFAHGGWVILASVLFPAAVAALIYALIAASTSRDDLGGWPPEDQPVLPPPVTVEGVAPTAG
;
A
#
# COMPACT_ATOMS: atom_id res chain seq x y z
N GLY A 1 -12.20 -0.35 -9.83
CA GLY A 1 -12.00 0.56 -8.68
C GLY A 1 -10.56 0.51 -8.19
N MET A 2 -10.18 -0.57 -7.50
CA MET A 2 -8.87 -0.71 -6.83
C MET A 2 -7.65 -0.37 -7.70
N THR A 3 -7.57 -0.87 -8.93
CA THR A 3 -6.45 -0.60 -9.84
C THR A 3 -6.32 0.89 -10.19
N VAL A 4 -7.45 1.59 -10.37
CA VAL A 4 -7.47 3.03 -10.66
C VAL A 4 -7.03 3.82 -9.42
N ALA A 5 -7.55 3.47 -8.25
CA ALA A 5 -7.13 4.07 -7.00
C ALA A 5 -5.62 3.86 -6.75
N GLY A 6 -5.13 2.64 -6.96
CA GLY A 6 -3.70 2.32 -6.91
C GLY A 6 -2.86 3.14 -7.90
N SER A 7 -3.35 3.32 -9.13
CA SER A 7 -2.68 4.17 -10.13
C SER A 7 -2.53 5.62 -9.64
N LEU A 8 -3.59 6.19 -9.06
CA LEU A 8 -3.56 7.53 -8.47
C LEU A 8 -2.63 7.59 -7.25
N THR A 9 -2.63 6.55 -6.42
CA THR A 9 -1.68 6.41 -5.30
C THR A 9 -0.23 6.39 -5.78
N GLY A 10 0.07 5.69 -6.87
CA GLY A 10 1.40 5.67 -7.48
C GLY A 10 1.82 7.04 -8.03
N ALA A 11 0.90 7.78 -8.65
CA ALA A 11 1.15 9.14 -9.10
C ALA A 11 1.40 10.11 -7.94
N LEU A 12 0.62 10.00 -6.86
CA LEU A 12 0.83 10.77 -5.65
C LEU A 12 2.17 10.44 -5.00
N TRP A 13 2.49 9.14 -4.89
CA TRP A 13 3.78 8.68 -4.38
C TRP A 13 4.94 9.28 -5.17
N ALA A 14 4.88 9.30 -6.51
CA ALA A 14 5.95 9.86 -7.34
C ALA A 14 6.18 11.37 -7.13
N CYS A 15 5.22 12.10 -6.55
CA CYS A 15 5.37 13.49 -6.15
C CYS A 15 5.91 13.67 -4.72
N LEU A 16 5.73 12.68 -3.86
CA LEU A 16 6.09 12.72 -2.43
C LEU A 16 7.40 11.99 -2.12
N ALA A 17 7.76 10.99 -2.92
CA ALA A 17 8.89 10.12 -2.64
C ALA A 17 10.21 10.91 -2.65
N PRO A 18 11.02 10.81 -1.59
CA PRO A 18 12.26 11.55 -1.51
C PRO A 18 13.28 11.03 -2.52
N PRO A 19 13.86 11.90 -3.39
CA PRO A 19 14.98 11.49 -4.22
C PRO A 19 16.20 11.16 -3.35
N ILE A 20 17.12 10.36 -3.89
CA ILE A 20 18.37 10.02 -3.20
C ILE A 20 19.50 10.87 -3.78
N HIS A 21 20.20 11.61 -2.92
CA HIS A 21 21.39 12.35 -3.32
C HIS A 21 22.64 11.48 -3.12
N GLY A 22 23.32 11.19 -4.23
CA GLY A 22 24.51 10.35 -4.29
C GLY A 22 25.74 11.10 -4.76
N VAL A 23 26.89 10.45 -4.60
CA VAL A 23 28.17 10.91 -5.11
C VAL A 23 28.86 9.79 -5.88
N ILE A 24 29.36 10.12 -7.05
CA ILE A 24 30.34 9.32 -7.79
C ILE A 24 31.72 9.89 -7.48
N ALA A 25 32.57 9.09 -6.84
CA ALA A 25 33.91 9.47 -6.44
C ALA A 25 34.99 8.64 -7.12
N LEU A 26 36.15 9.26 -7.38
CA LEU A 26 37.36 8.57 -7.86
C LEU A 26 38.23 8.14 -6.67
N THR A 27 38.47 6.83 -6.54
CA THR A 27 39.34 6.28 -5.48
C THR A 27 40.80 6.65 -5.73
N LYS A 28 41.65 6.44 -4.72
CA LYS A 28 43.11 6.63 -4.86
C LYS A 28 43.73 5.69 -5.92
N SER A 29 43.11 4.54 -6.16
CA SER A 29 43.51 3.56 -7.17
C SER A 29 43.00 3.90 -8.58
N GLY A 30 42.17 4.93 -8.73
CA GLY A 30 41.57 5.33 -10.00
C GLY A 30 40.21 4.68 -10.30
N ASP A 31 39.66 3.90 -9.38
CA ASP A 31 38.33 3.29 -9.56
C ASP A 31 37.21 4.30 -9.33
N ARG A 32 36.10 4.15 -10.05
CA ARG A 32 34.89 4.97 -9.85
C ARG A 32 33.96 4.24 -8.90
N VAL A 33 33.57 4.87 -7.79
CA VAL A 33 32.67 4.29 -6.79
C VAL A 33 31.47 5.20 -6.60
N HIS A 34 30.28 4.62 -6.59
CA HIS A 34 29.04 5.30 -6.27
C HIS A 34 28.66 5.05 -4.81
N ALA A 35 28.36 6.11 -4.07
CA ALA A 35 27.88 6.01 -2.70
C ALA A 35 26.80 7.07 -2.42
N ALA A 36 25.76 6.67 -1.70
CA ALA A 36 24.77 7.61 -1.16
C ALA A 36 25.41 8.47 -0.05
N LEU A 37 24.95 9.71 0.09
CA LEU A 37 25.48 10.66 1.06
C LEU A 37 24.93 10.43 2.47
N GLY A 38 25.71 9.80 3.36
CA GLY A 38 25.37 9.72 4.79
C GLY A 38 23.97 9.12 5.02
N SER A 39 23.06 9.88 5.64
CA SER A 39 21.67 9.45 5.91
C SER A 39 20.76 9.41 4.68
N GLU A 40 21.20 9.89 3.50
CA GLU A 40 20.44 9.77 2.25
C GLU A 40 20.20 8.32 1.84
N SER A 41 21.01 7.37 2.35
CA SER A 41 20.75 5.94 2.14
C SER A 41 19.40 5.48 2.69
N ASP A 42 18.87 6.17 3.72
CA ASP A 42 17.59 5.82 4.30
C ASP A 42 16.44 6.13 3.34
N ASN A 43 16.63 7.04 2.38
CA ASN A 43 15.62 7.39 1.39
C ASN A 43 15.29 6.22 0.44
N PHE A 44 16.20 5.24 0.28
CA PHE A 44 15.87 3.99 -0.42
C PHE A 44 14.78 3.21 0.31
N PHE A 45 14.88 3.12 1.64
CA PHE A 45 13.88 2.44 2.45
C PHE A 45 12.60 3.27 2.57
N VAL A 46 12.72 4.56 2.89
CA VAL A 46 11.58 5.47 3.10
C VAL A 46 10.70 5.54 1.86
N SER A 47 11.30 5.62 0.66
CA SER A 47 10.55 5.68 -0.59
C SER A 47 9.70 4.42 -0.81
N ALA A 48 10.30 3.24 -0.71
CA ALA A 48 9.59 1.97 -0.88
C ALA A 48 8.54 1.76 0.22
N PHE A 49 8.87 2.11 1.46
CA PHE A 49 7.97 2.03 2.61
C PHE A 49 6.75 2.96 2.44
N LEU A 50 6.95 4.18 1.96
CA LEU A 50 5.89 5.14 1.71
C LEU A 50 4.86 4.58 0.71
N LEU A 51 5.31 3.99 -0.39
CA LEU A 51 4.40 3.39 -1.38
C LEU A 51 3.56 2.26 -0.76
N VAL A 52 4.22 1.31 -0.11
CA VAL A 52 3.55 0.18 0.54
C VAL A 52 2.56 0.68 1.59
N GLY A 53 2.97 1.63 2.44
CA GLY A 53 2.13 2.22 3.48
C GLY A 53 0.88 2.91 2.92
N MET A 54 1.01 3.66 1.82
CA MET A 54 -0.12 4.30 1.15
C MET A 54 -1.11 3.28 0.58
N VAL A 55 -0.61 2.20 -0.05
CA VAL A 55 -1.49 1.14 -0.58
C VAL A 55 -2.13 0.33 0.56
N VAL A 56 -1.43 0.14 1.68
CA VAL A 56 -2.01 -0.47 2.89
C VAL A 56 -3.16 0.39 3.44
N ALA A 57 -2.99 1.72 3.51
CA ALA A 57 -4.08 2.60 3.92
C ALA A 57 -5.30 2.48 2.97
N LEU A 58 -5.05 2.44 1.65
CA LEU A 58 -6.10 2.19 0.66
C LEU A 58 -6.78 0.83 0.87
N ALA A 59 -6.01 -0.23 1.16
CA ALA A 59 -6.52 -1.57 1.42
C ALA A 59 -7.43 -1.61 2.67
N VAL A 60 -7.03 -0.94 3.75
CA VAL A 60 -7.83 -0.82 4.99
C VAL A 60 -9.15 -0.11 4.72
N VAL A 61 -9.11 1.06 4.06
CA VAL A 61 -10.32 1.82 3.71
C VAL A 61 -11.23 0.97 2.81
N SER A 62 -10.66 0.29 1.82
CA SER A 62 -11.41 -0.57 0.91
C SER A 62 -12.06 -1.73 1.64
N ALA A 63 -11.38 -2.37 2.60
CA ALA A 63 -11.95 -3.43 3.44
C ALA A 63 -13.20 -2.95 4.19
N VAL A 64 -13.14 -1.76 4.80
CA VAL A 64 -14.27 -1.16 5.51
C VAL A 64 -15.42 -0.82 4.56
N LEU A 65 -15.11 -0.29 3.37
CA LEU A 65 -16.12 0.06 2.37
C LEU A 65 -16.83 -1.16 1.80
N VAL A 66 -16.08 -2.20 1.39
CA VAL A 66 -16.70 -3.42 0.86
C VAL A 66 -17.47 -4.17 1.94
N TRP A 67 -17.08 -4.05 3.20
CA TRP A 67 -17.85 -4.58 4.33
C TRP A 67 -19.25 -3.98 4.43
N GLN A 68 -19.47 -2.73 3.99
CA GLN A 68 -20.81 -2.15 3.97
C GLN A 68 -21.75 -2.85 3.00
N TRP A 69 -21.21 -3.62 2.03
CA TRP A 69 -22.00 -4.36 1.05
C TRP A 69 -22.54 -5.67 1.64
N ARG A 70 -23.53 -5.54 2.53
CA ARG A 70 -24.10 -6.67 3.29
C ARG A 70 -24.48 -7.86 2.41
N ALA A 71 -25.11 -7.60 1.26
CA ALA A 71 -25.58 -8.63 0.32
C ALA A 71 -24.46 -9.51 -0.28
N HIS A 72 -23.20 -9.09 -0.21
CA HIS A 72 -22.06 -9.81 -0.79
C HIS A 72 -21.01 -10.19 0.27
N ARG A 73 -21.33 -10.08 1.56
CA ARG A 73 -20.41 -10.52 2.62
C ARG A 73 -20.11 -12.00 2.43
N GLY A 74 -18.87 -12.39 2.75
CA GLY A 74 -18.42 -13.76 2.59
C GLY A 74 -16.97 -13.89 2.09
N PRO A 75 -16.48 -15.12 2.02
CA PRO A 75 -15.09 -15.41 1.64
C PRO A 75 -14.74 -14.96 0.23
N VAL A 76 -15.72 -14.96 -0.69
CA VAL A 76 -15.52 -14.50 -2.08
C VAL A 76 -15.18 -13.02 -2.12
N LEU A 77 -15.86 -12.18 -1.33
CA LEU A 77 -15.59 -10.75 -1.27
C LEU A 77 -14.23 -10.47 -0.63
N CYS A 78 -13.85 -11.24 0.39
CA CYS A 78 -12.51 -11.19 0.99
C CYS A 78 -11.41 -11.53 -0.05
N ALA A 79 -11.60 -12.60 -0.82
CA ALA A 79 -10.67 -12.99 -1.88
C ALA A 79 -10.58 -11.93 -2.99
N ALA A 80 -11.72 -11.39 -3.43
CA ALA A 80 -11.77 -10.33 -4.44
C ALA A 80 -11.07 -9.05 -3.95
N LEU A 81 -11.25 -8.70 -2.67
CA LEU A 81 -10.55 -7.58 -2.03
C LEU A 81 -9.04 -7.82 -1.99
N ALA A 82 -8.59 -9.01 -1.59
CA ALA A 82 -7.16 -9.33 -1.55
C ALA A 82 -6.51 -9.25 -2.94
N VAL A 83 -7.14 -9.84 -3.96
CA VAL A 83 -6.70 -9.73 -5.37
C VAL A 83 -6.71 -8.28 -5.84
N GLY A 84 -7.76 -7.53 -5.49
CA GLY A 84 -7.89 -6.10 -5.81
C GLY A 84 -6.77 -5.26 -5.18
N SER A 85 -6.38 -5.54 -3.94
CA SER A 85 -5.28 -4.86 -3.24
C SER A 85 -3.91 -5.19 -3.86
N ALA A 86 -3.67 -6.45 -4.26
CA ALA A 86 -2.47 -6.81 -5.00
C ALA A 86 -2.39 -6.10 -6.35
N ALA A 87 -3.51 -6.03 -7.09
CA ALA A 87 -3.61 -5.31 -8.34
C ALA A 87 -3.43 -3.79 -8.18
N ALA A 88 -3.96 -3.21 -7.10
CA ALA A 88 -3.74 -1.81 -6.75
C ALA A 88 -2.26 -1.52 -6.49
N PHE A 89 -1.57 -2.39 -5.76
CA PHE A 89 -0.13 -2.25 -5.54
C PHE A 89 0.64 -2.31 -6.86
N GLY A 90 0.37 -3.30 -7.71
CA GLY A 90 1.02 -3.42 -9.02
C GLY A 90 0.81 -2.18 -9.90
N ALA A 91 -0.40 -1.62 -9.90
CA ALA A 91 -0.69 -0.37 -10.62
C ALA A 91 0.04 0.84 -10.01
N ALA A 92 0.06 0.96 -8.68
CA ALA A 92 0.78 2.03 -7.98
C ALA A 92 2.28 1.98 -8.28
N ALA A 93 2.87 0.78 -8.20
CA ALA A 93 4.26 0.53 -8.52
C ALA A 93 4.60 0.85 -9.98
N GLY A 94 3.76 0.39 -10.92
CA GLY A 94 3.94 0.65 -12.34
C GLY A 94 3.86 2.14 -12.69
N ILE A 95 2.82 2.84 -12.23
CA ILE A 95 2.64 4.27 -12.50
C ILE A 95 3.73 5.09 -11.81
N GLY A 96 4.05 4.79 -10.55
CA GLY A 96 5.12 5.46 -9.81
C GLY A 96 6.47 5.32 -10.53
N ALA A 97 6.83 4.09 -10.93
CA ALA A 97 8.05 3.82 -11.67
C ALA A 97 8.12 4.58 -13.01
N LEU A 98 7.01 4.61 -13.76
CA LEU A 98 6.94 5.32 -15.05
C LEU A 98 7.15 6.83 -14.88
N ILE A 99 6.49 7.44 -13.90
CA ILE A 99 6.60 8.89 -13.65
C ILE A 99 8.01 9.24 -13.19
N VAL A 100 8.57 8.48 -12.26
CA VAL A 100 9.94 8.71 -11.76
C VAL A 100 10.95 8.50 -12.90
N ARG A 101 10.82 7.45 -13.71
CA ARG A 101 11.68 7.24 -14.89
C ARG A 101 11.59 8.38 -15.91
N ALA A 102 10.46 9.08 -16.00
CA ALA A 102 10.32 10.25 -16.87
C ALA A 102 10.94 11.53 -16.28
N ARG A 103 11.19 11.58 -14.96
CA ARG A 103 11.73 12.74 -14.23
C ARG A 103 13.22 12.63 -13.93
N TYR A 104 13.71 11.43 -13.71
CA TYR A 104 15.09 11.15 -13.31
C TYR A 104 15.81 10.41 -14.43
N ASP A 105 17.03 10.84 -14.74
CA ASP A 105 17.87 10.19 -15.73
C ASP A 105 18.55 8.93 -15.16
N VAL A 106 19.03 8.05 -16.03
CA VAL A 106 19.78 6.86 -15.61
C VAL A 106 21.19 7.29 -15.20
N ILE A 107 21.62 6.88 -14.01
CA ILE A 107 22.97 7.22 -13.51
C ILE A 107 24.02 6.47 -14.34
N ASP A 108 24.80 7.21 -15.12
CA ASP A 108 25.99 6.70 -15.82
C ASP A 108 27.26 6.91 -14.99
N ILE A 109 27.67 5.86 -14.28
CA ILE A 109 28.89 5.86 -13.47
C ILE A 109 30.16 5.91 -14.35
N GLY A 110 30.11 5.28 -15.53
CA GLY A 110 31.23 5.17 -16.46
C GLY A 110 31.50 6.44 -17.25
N GLY A 111 30.46 7.23 -17.52
CA GLY A 111 30.52 8.51 -18.21
C GLY A 111 30.63 9.75 -17.31
N ALA A 112 30.54 9.59 -15.97
CA ALA A 112 30.61 10.71 -15.04
C ALA A 112 31.86 11.60 -15.29
N PRO A 113 31.72 12.93 -15.32
CA PRO A 113 32.81 13.86 -15.66
C PRO A 113 33.74 14.08 -14.45
N ILE A 114 34.43 13.00 -14.05
CA ILE A 114 35.38 13.01 -12.94
C ILE A 114 36.82 13.00 -13.46
N SER A 115 37.68 13.79 -12.83
CA SER A 115 39.12 13.87 -13.11
C SER A 115 39.94 13.80 -11.83
N PRO A 116 41.26 13.59 -11.88
CA PRO A 116 42.12 13.63 -10.70
C PRO A 116 42.04 14.96 -9.93
N GLU A 117 41.72 16.05 -10.62
CA GLU A 117 41.50 17.40 -10.08
C GLU A 117 40.06 17.59 -9.55
N HIS A 118 39.07 16.95 -10.18
CA HIS A 118 37.66 16.94 -9.76
C HIS A 118 37.18 15.52 -9.48
N ARG A 119 37.50 15.02 -8.29
CA ARG A 119 37.31 13.61 -7.92
C ARG A 119 35.88 13.24 -7.51
N VAL A 120 34.96 14.21 -7.45
CA VAL A 120 33.61 14.05 -6.90
C VAL A 120 32.59 14.65 -7.86
N PHE A 121 31.57 13.87 -8.21
CA PHE A 121 30.43 14.31 -9.01
C PHE A 121 29.13 13.95 -8.26
N TYR A 122 28.26 14.95 -8.04
CA TYR A 122 26.99 14.77 -7.35
C TYR A 122 25.92 14.32 -8.33
N VAL A 123 25.13 13.33 -7.93
CA VAL A 123 24.04 12.77 -8.72
C VAL A 123 22.76 12.70 -7.89
N THR A 124 21.62 12.73 -8.58
CA THR A 124 20.32 12.51 -7.97
C THR A 124 19.73 11.23 -8.55
N GLU A 125 19.49 10.24 -7.70
CA GLU A 125 18.90 8.97 -8.07
C GLU A 125 17.38 8.97 -7.88
N ALA A 126 16.71 8.24 -8.76
CA ALA A 126 15.29 7.96 -8.69
C ALA A 126 14.90 7.25 -7.38
N PRO A 127 13.83 7.67 -6.69
CA PRO A 127 13.31 6.90 -5.55
C PRO A 127 12.89 5.48 -5.97
N PRO A 128 13.26 4.44 -5.20
CA PRO A 128 12.88 3.08 -5.51
C PRO A 128 11.43 2.79 -5.11
N VAL A 129 10.74 2.08 -5.99
CA VAL A 129 9.37 1.57 -5.76
C VAL A 129 9.38 0.33 -4.85
N PHE A 130 10.45 -0.46 -4.90
CA PHE A 130 10.61 -1.71 -4.16
C PHE A 130 11.83 -1.64 -3.25
N PHE A 131 11.77 -2.35 -2.12
CA PHE A 131 12.91 -2.45 -1.19
C PHE A 131 14.13 -3.14 -1.81
N ALA A 132 13.91 -4.05 -2.76
CA ALA A 132 14.96 -4.76 -3.47
C ALA A 132 14.46 -5.30 -4.81
N HIS A 133 15.39 -5.70 -5.67
CA HIS A 133 15.12 -6.27 -6.99
C HIS A 133 14.88 -7.79 -6.98
N GLY A 134 15.06 -8.44 -5.83
CA GLY A 134 14.83 -9.88 -5.70
C GLY A 134 13.34 -10.22 -5.83
N GLY A 135 13.01 -11.21 -6.67
CA GLY A 135 11.62 -11.59 -6.96
C GLY A 135 10.77 -11.87 -5.71
N TRP A 136 11.36 -12.46 -4.67
CA TRP A 136 10.67 -12.71 -3.39
C TRP A 136 10.30 -11.45 -2.62
N VAL A 137 11.16 -10.43 -2.64
CA VAL A 137 10.90 -9.14 -1.97
C VAL A 137 9.84 -8.37 -2.73
N ILE A 138 9.88 -8.40 -4.06
CA ILE A 138 8.84 -7.84 -4.93
C ILE A 138 7.50 -8.50 -4.63
N LEU A 139 7.48 -9.84 -4.61
CA LEU A 139 6.27 -10.60 -4.32
C LEU A 139 5.73 -10.29 -2.91
N ALA A 140 6.59 -10.24 -1.89
CA ALA A 140 6.20 -9.86 -0.54
C ALA A 140 5.58 -8.45 -0.49
N SER A 141 6.15 -7.49 -1.22
CA SER A 141 5.63 -6.11 -1.29
C SER A 141 4.22 -6.07 -1.89
N VAL A 142 3.96 -6.89 -2.92
CA VAL A 142 2.64 -7.02 -3.57
C VAL A 142 1.63 -7.72 -2.65
N LEU A 143 2.05 -8.79 -1.98
CA LEU A 143 1.18 -9.60 -1.12
C LEU A 143 0.85 -8.91 0.20
N PHE A 144 1.69 -8.00 0.69
CA PHE A 144 1.51 -7.38 1.99
C PHE A 144 0.19 -6.57 2.10
N PRO A 145 -0.16 -5.65 1.17
CA PRO A 145 -1.47 -5.00 1.19
C PRO A 145 -2.65 -5.97 1.04
N ALA A 146 -2.49 -7.05 0.28
CA ALA A 146 -3.52 -8.08 0.14
C ALA A 146 -3.77 -8.83 1.46
N ALA A 147 -2.69 -9.21 2.16
CA ALA A 147 -2.76 -9.84 3.46
C ALA A 147 -3.38 -8.90 4.51
N VAL A 148 -3.02 -7.61 4.51
CA VAL A 148 -3.62 -6.63 5.42
C VAL A 148 -5.11 -6.46 5.13
N ALA A 149 -5.52 -6.38 3.86
CA ALA A 149 -6.93 -6.28 3.50
C ALA A 149 -7.74 -7.47 4.01
N ALA A 150 -7.23 -8.69 3.79
CA ALA A 150 -7.85 -9.92 4.27
C ALA A 150 -7.90 -9.99 5.80
N LEU A 151 -6.83 -9.56 6.49
CA LEU A 151 -6.76 -9.50 7.94
C LEU A 151 -7.83 -8.55 8.52
N ILE A 152 -7.91 -7.33 7.99
CA ILE A 152 -8.92 -6.35 8.43
C ILE A 152 -10.32 -6.89 8.17
N TYR A 153 -10.59 -7.46 6.99
CA TYR A 153 -11.86 -8.08 6.68
C TYR A 153 -12.22 -9.19 7.68
N ALA A 154 -11.27 -10.07 7.99
CA ALA A 154 -11.44 -11.17 8.94
C ALA A 154 -11.69 -10.66 10.37
N LEU A 155 -11.01 -9.60 10.80
CA LEU A 155 -11.25 -8.96 12.10
C LEU A 155 -12.66 -8.39 12.19
N ILE A 156 -13.14 -7.70 11.14
CA ILE A 156 -14.50 -7.17 11.10
C ILE A 156 -15.51 -8.33 11.16
N ALA A 157 -15.31 -9.38 10.37
CA ALA A 157 -16.14 -10.58 10.38
C ALA A 157 -16.20 -11.24 11.77
N ALA A 158 -15.04 -11.48 12.39
CA ALA A 158 -14.96 -12.08 13.72
C ALA A 158 -15.61 -11.21 14.81
N SER A 159 -15.60 -9.88 14.65
CA SER A 159 -16.23 -8.94 15.58
C SER A 159 -17.74 -8.81 15.41
N THR A 160 -18.32 -9.32 14.31
CA THR A 160 -19.74 -9.20 14.01
C THR A 160 -20.45 -10.53 14.28
N SER A 161 -20.80 -10.78 15.54
CA SER A 161 -21.31 -12.07 16.06
C SER A 161 -22.62 -12.59 15.44
N ARG A 162 -23.34 -11.74 14.69
CA ARG A 162 -24.59 -12.09 13.99
C ARG A 162 -24.50 -11.91 12.48
N ASP A 163 -23.29 -11.84 11.93
CA ASP A 163 -23.10 -11.82 10.49
C ASP A 163 -23.09 -13.26 9.96
N ASP A 164 -23.96 -13.54 9.00
CA ASP A 164 -24.05 -14.83 8.33
C ASP A 164 -23.00 -14.98 7.22
N LEU A 165 -22.24 -13.92 6.88
CA LEU A 165 -21.24 -13.91 5.82
C LEU A 165 -21.78 -14.45 4.48
N GLY A 166 -23.05 -14.16 4.19
CA GLY A 166 -23.73 -14.67 2.99
C GLY A 166 -24.15 -16.14 3.08
N GLY A 167 -24.30 -16.66 4.30
CA GLY A 167 -24.86 -17.97 4.58
C GLY A 167 -26.28 -18.11 4.04
N TRP A 168 -26.59 -19.28 3.47
CA TRP A 168 -27.93 -19.64 3.00
C TRP A 168 -28.52 -20.75 3.88
N PRO A 169 -29.81 -20.66 4.27
CA PRO A 169 -30.75 -19.58 4.00
C PRO A 169 -30.42 -18.30 4.78
N PRO A 170 -30.77 -17.10 4.28
CA PRO A 170 -30.60 -15.86 5.01
C PRO A 170 -31.45 -15.98 6.29
N GLU A 171 -30.81 -15.93 7.44
CA GLU A 171 -31.52 -15.89 8.72
C GLU A 171 -32.18 -14.51 8.81
N ASP A 172 -33.48 -14.43 8.51
CA ASP A 172 -34.27 -13.24 8.80
C ASP A 172 -34.10 -12.92 10.29
N GLN A 173 -33.62 -11.71 10.62
CA GLN A 173 -33.54 -11.28 12.01
C GLN A 173 -34.91 -11.51 12.66
N PRO A 174 -34.99 -12.20 13.82
CA PRO A 174 -36.25 -12.36 14.50
C PRO A 174 -36.84 -10.98 14.72
N VAL A 175 -37.96 -10.69 14.05
CA VAL A 175 -38.78 -9.52 14.37
C VAL A 175 -39.22 -9.76 15.80
N LEU A 176 -38.57 -9.08 16.75
CA LEU A 176 -39.01 -9.14 18.14
C LEU A 176 -40.48 -8.72 18.14
N PRO A 177 -41.40 -9.55 18.66
CA PRO A 177 -42.77 -9.14 18.79
C PRO A 177 -42.80 -7.83 19.60
N PRO A 178 -43.69 -6.89 19.26
CA PRO A 178 -43.83 -5.66 20.02
C PRO A 178 -43.95 -6.01 21.52
N PRO A 179 -43.33 -5.23 22.42
CA PRO A 179 -43.39 -5.51 23.84
C PRO A 179 -44.86 -5.65 24.23
N VAL A 180 -45.21 -6.78 24.85
CA VAL A 180 -46.56 -7.00 25.37
C VAL A 180 -46.75 -5.99 26.50
N THR A 181 -47.31 -4.83 26.16
CA THR A 181 -47.93 -3.97 27.17
C THR A 181 -49.12 -4.73 27.70
N VAL A 182 -49.09 -5.07 28.99
CA VAL A 182 -50.29 -5.50 29.70
C VAL A 182 -51.29 -4.35 29.55
N GLU A 183 -52.33 -4.53 28.75
CA GLU A 183 -53.44 -3.58 28.69
C GLU A 183 -53.99 -3.42 30.11
N GLY A 184 -53.79 -2.24 30.70
CA GLY A 184 -54.42 -1.85 31.97
C GLY A 184 -53.49 -1.39 33.09
N VAL A 185 -52.16 -1.41 32.95
CA VAL A 185 -51.28 -0.80 33.97
C VAL A 185 -50.82 0.58 33.51
N ALA A 186 -51.50 1.61 33.99
CA ALA A 186 -51.00 2.98 33.90
C ALA A 186 -49.63 3.08 34.61
N PRO A 187 -48.67 3.86 34.09
CA PRO A 187 -47.40 4.06 34.77
C PRO A 187 -47.66 4.72 36.13
N THR A 188 -47.32 4.04 37.22
CA THR A 188 -47.19 4.70 38.51
C THR A 188 -45.96 5.58 38.42
N ALA A 189 -46.18 6.90 38.43
CA ALA A 189 -45.12 7.89 38.54
C ALA A 189 -44.26 7.59 39.79
N GLY A 190 -42.97 7.38 39.56
CA GLY A 190 -41.92 7.22 40.57
C GLY A 190 -40.59 7.63 39.94
#